data_AF-A0A920V9G3-F1
#
_entry.id   AF-A0A920V9G3-F1
#
_cell.length_a   1.000
_cell.length_b   1.000
_cell.length_c   1.000
_cell.angle_alpha   90.00
_cell.angle_beta   90.00
_cell.angle_gamma   90.00
#
_symmetry.space_group_name_H-M   'P 1'
#
loop_
_entity.id
_entity.type
_entity.pdbx_description
1 polymer ?
#
loop_
_entity_poly.entity_id
_entity_poly.type
_entity_poly.pdbx_seq_one_letter_code
_entity_poly.pdbx_strand_id
1 'polypeptide(L)'
;MAQTPIYPSKLIFFCQKAAAEGGATPICRSDVLWERLKEERLQFAPACLDKGLKYSNVMPTEADKLSGMGRSWQSTFSVEPAKTPRRAWPS
;
A
#
# COMPACT_ATOMS: atom_id res chain seq x y z
N MET A 1 3.47 1.57 -1.84
CA MET A 1 4.43 2.68 -1.67
C MET A 1 5.05 2.72 -0.28
N ALA A 2 4.29 2.49 0.80
CA ALA A 2 4.90 2.41 2.15
C ALA A 2 5.73 1.11 2.39
N GLN A 3 5.55 0.09 1.55
CA GLN A 3 6.17 -1.25 1.69
C GLN A 3 7.30 -1.47 0.66
N THR A 4 8.06 -0.42 0.33
CA THR A 4 9.24 -0.53 -0.52
C THR A 4 10.47 -0.06 0.25
N PRO A 5 11.63 -0.72 0.11
CA PRO A 5 12.85 -0.35 0.84
C PRO A 5 13.33 1.07 0.49
N ILE A 6 13.05 1.51 -0.74
CA ILE A 6 13.30 2.86 -1.22
C ILE A 6 11.95 3.52 -1.43
N TYR A 7 11.72 4.66 -0.78
CA TYR A 7 10.47 5.41 -0.83
C TYR A 7 10.74 6.89 -1.10
N PRO A 8 9.81 7.61 -1.75
CA PRO A 8 9.99 9.01 -2.06
C PRO A 8 9.92 9.87 -0.79
N SER A 9 10.81 10.86 -0.66
CA SER A 9 10.78 11.83 0.44
C SER A 9 9.73 12.93 0.24
N LYS A 10 9.33 13.19 -1.00
CA LYS A 10 8.36 14.21 -1.40
C LYS A 10 7.49 13.68 -2.55
N LEU A 11 6.23 14.09 -2.57
CA LEU A 11 5.29 13.84 -3.65
C LEU A 11 4.70 15.18 -4.09
N ILE A 12 4.49 15.34 -5.39
CA ILE A 12 3.85 16.51 -5.98
C ILE A 12 2.59 16.00 -6.67
N PHE A 13 1.44 16.58 -6.32
CA PHE A 13 0.17 16.32 -6.99
C PHE A 13 -0.16 17.46 -7.93
N PHE A 14 -0.66 17.11 -9.12
CA PHE A 14 -1.09 18.06 -10.14
C PHE A 14 -2.46 17.66 -10.66
N CYS A 15 -3.39 18.62 -10.71
CA CYS A 15 -4.74 18.41 -11.24
C CYS A 15 -4.78 18.93 -12.69
N GLN A 16 -4.74 18.02 -13.66
CA GLN A 16 -4.88 18.38 -15.08
C GLN A 16 -6.33 18.68 -15.47
N LYS A 17 -7.27 17.90 -14.93
CA LYS A 17 -8.72 18.06 -15.14
C LYS A 17 -9.45 17.79 -13.84
N ALA A 18 -10.20 18.76 -13.37
CA ALA A 18 -10.99 18.63 -12.14
C ALA A 18 -12.18 17.67 -12.34
N ALA A 19 -12.55 16.97 -11.27
CA ALA A 19 -13.79 16.22 -11.21
C ALA A 19 -15.00 17.18 -11.13
N ALA A 20 -16.16 16.74 -11.65
CA ALA A 20 -17.40 17.51 -11.54
C ALA A 20 -17.91 17.59 -10.08
N GLU A 21 -17.70 16.51 -9.33
CA GLU A 21 -18.02 16.39 -7.91
C GLU A 21 -17.00 15.46 -7.23
N GLY A 22 -16.64 15.74 -5.98
CA GLY A 22 -15.65 14.95 -5.25
C GLY A 22 -14.24 15.04 -5.86
N GLY A 23 -13.55 13.89 -5.95
CA GLY A 23 -12.23 13.79 -6.58
C GLY A 23 -11.07 14.46 -5.83
N ALA A 24 -11.33 15.01 -4.64
CA ALA A 24 -10.28 15.53 -3.77
C ALA A 24 -9.27 14.42 -3.40
N THR A 25 -8.00 14.78 -3.28
CA THR A 25 -6.95 13.92 -2.73
C THR A 25 -6.69 14.35 -1.29
N PRO A 26 -7.38 13.78 -0.28
CA PRO A 26 -7.20 14.19 1.10
C PRO A 26 -5.80 13.81 1.58
N ILE A 27 -5.17 14.74 2.32
CA ILE A 27 -3.85 14.53 2.93
C ILE A 27 -4.02 14.49 4.45
N CYS A 28 -3.33 13.57 5.10
CA CYS A 28 -3.32 13.40 6.54
C CYS A 28 -1.90 13.51 7.09
N ARG A 29 -1.72 14.27 8.17
CA ARG A 29 -0.45 14.39 8.91
C ARG A 29 -0.23 13.15 9.77
N SER A 30 0.69 12.28 9.34
CA SER A 30 0.97 11.00 9.99
C SER A 30 1.52 11.14 11.42
N ASP A 31 2.29 12.18 11.69
CA ASP A 31 2.83 12.50 13.02
C ASP A 31 1.72 12.89 14.00
N VAL A 32 0.79 13.75 13.58
CA VAL A 32 -0.37 14.13 14.42
C VAL A 32 -1.28 12.94 14.66
N LEU A 33 -1.50 12.11 13.63
CA LEU A 33 -2.25 10.85 13.76
C LEU A 33 -1.59 9.92 14.78
N TRP A 34 -0.25 9.82 14.76
CA TRP A 34 0.49 8.97 15.68
C TRP A 34 0.36 9.42 17.14
N GLU A 35 0.49 10.71 17.42
CA GLU A 35 0.33 11.23 18.78
C GLU A 35 -1.07 10.93 19.34
N ARG A 36 -2.12 11.17 18.54
CA ARG A 36 -3.50 10.82 18.92
C ARG A 36 -3.70 9.32 19.12
N LEU A 37 -3.11 8.49 18.26
CA LEU A 37 -3.21 7.04 18.38
C LEU A 37 -2.60 6.54 19.70
N LYS A 38 -1.48 7.13 20.14
CA LYS A 38 -0.87 6.79 21.44
C LYS A 38 -1.82 7.14 22.59
N GLU A 39 -2.46 8.31 22.56
CA GLU A 39 -3.38 8.76 23.60
C GLU A 39 -4.66 7.89 23.65
N GLU A 40 -5.25 7.59 22.49
CA GLU A 40 -6.53 6.88 22.41
C GLU A 40 -6.40 5.35 22.53
N ARG A 41 -5.23 4.80 22.22
CA ARG A 41 -4.96 3.34 22.15
C ARG A 41 -3.62 2.99 22.79
N LEU A 42 -3.57 3.20 24.11
CA LEU A 42 -2.39 3.07 24.97
C LEU A 42 -1.64 1.72 24.85
N GLN A 43 -2.31 0.62 24.51
CA GLN A 43 -1.67 -0.69 24.34
C GLN A 43 -1.28 -0.98 22.88
N PHE A 44 -2.01 -0.43 21.91
CA PHE A 44 -1.84 -0.76 20.51
C PHE A 44 -0.58 -0.11 19.93
N ALA A 45 -0.39 1.19 20.16
CA ALA A 45 0.75 1.92 19.61
C ALA A 45 2.10 1.32 20.08
N PRO A 46 2.32 1.01 21.38
CA PRO A 46 3.52 0.31 21.81
C PRO A 46 3.67 -1.08 21.19
N ALA A 47 2.59 -1.85 21.07
CA ALA A 47 2.65 -3.19 20.46
C ALA A 47 3.04 -3.12 18.98
N CYS A 48 2.60 -2.09 18.25
CA CYS A 48 3.02 -1.86 16.87
C CYS A 48 4.51 -1.52 16.75
N LEU A 49 5.06 -0.75 17.70
CA LEU A 49 6.49 -0.45 17.73
C LEU A 49 7.33 -1.70 18.04
N ASP A 50 6.89 -2.50 19.00
CA ASP A 50 7.59 -3.71 19.45
C ASP A 50 7.55 -4.84 18.40
N LYS A 51 6.38 -5.08 17.81
CA LYS A 51 6.14 -6.26 16.97
C LYS A 51 6.12 -5.96 15.47
N GLY A 52 5.96 -4.69 15.10
CA GLY A 52 5.70 -4.31 13.71
C GLY A 52 4.34 -4.80 13.20
N LEU A 53 4.20 -4.88 11.87
CA LEU A 53 2.99 -5.33 11.18
C LEU A 53 3.34 -6.38 10.12
N LYS A 54 2.50 -7.40 9.99
CA LYS A 54 2.59 -8.40 8.91
C LYS A 54 1.54 -8.10 7.85
N TYR A 55 1.98 -7.90 6.61
CA TYR A 55 1.10 -7.76 5.46
C TYR A 55 1.04 -9.08 4.69
N SER A 56 -0.17 -9.52 4.38
CA SER A 56 -0.42 -10.64 3.45
C SER A 56 -1.22 -10.10 2.28
N ASN A 57 -0.82 -10.45 1.07
CA ASN A 57 -1.48 -10.03 -0.16
C ASN A 57 -1.58 -11.21 -1.12
N VAL A 58 -2.76 -11.43 -1.69
CA VAL A 58 -3.00 -12.44 -2.72
C VAL A 58 -3.08 -11.73 -4.06
N MET A 59 -2.04 -11.86 -4.88
CA MET A 59 -1.99 -11.26 -6.20
C MET A 59 -2.48 -12.26 -7.25
N PRO A 60 -3.59 -11.98 -7.95
CA PRO A 60 -4.10 -12.87 -8.99
C PRO A 60 -3.16 -12.94 -10.20
N THR A 61 -3.38 -13.94 -11.06
CA THR A 61 -2.66 -14.06 -12.35
C THR A 61 -3.12 -13.01 -13.35
N GLU A 62 -4.41 -12.67 -13.31
CA GLU A 62 -5.01 -11.65 -14.16
C GLU A 62 -5.37 -10.42 -13.34
N ALA A 63 -5.29 -9.24 -13.95
CA ALA A 63 -5.67 -7.99 -13.29
C ALA A 63 -7.20 -7.93 -13.11
N ASP A 64 -7.65 -7.58 -11.91
CA ASP A 64 -9.06 -7.37 -11.58
C ASP A 64 -9.34 -5.88 -11.38
N LYS A 65 -9.93 -5.24 -12.39
CA LYS A 65 -10.21 -3.79 -12.36
C LYS A 65 -11.26 -3.37 -11.33
N LEU A 66 -12.01 -4.32 -10.77
CA LEU A 66 -13.01 -4.04 -9.72
C LEU A 66 -12.39 -4.07 -8.32
N SER A 67 -11.18 -4.62 -8.18
CA SER A 67 -10.46 -4.67 -6.92
C SER A 67 -9.64 -3.40 -6.67
N GLY A 68 -9.70 -2.88 -5.43
CA GLY A 68 -8.86 -1.76 -4.98
C GLY A 68 -7.35 -2.06 -5.02
N MET A 69 -6.97 -3.34 -5.13
CA MET A 69 -5.59 -3.81 -5.32
C MET A 69 -5.47 -4.69 -6.57
N GLY A 70 -6.20 -4.33 -7.62
CA GLY A 70 -6.46 -5.13 -8.83
C GLY A 70 -5.29 -5.47 -9.76
N ARG A 71 -4.03 -5.37 -9.32
CA ARG A 71 -2.89 -5.71 -10.17
C ARG A 71 -2.60 -7.21 -10.10
N SER A 72 -2.21 -7.79 -11.23
CA SER A 72 -1.66 -9.14 -11.24
C SER A 72 -0.25 -9.19 -10.63
N TRP A 73 0.22 -10.38 -10.26
CA TRP A 73 1.59 -10.54 -9.76
C TRP A 73 2.63 -10.20 -10.84
N GLN A 74 2.37 -10.56 -12.11
CA GLN A 74 3.26 -10.26 -13.23
C GLN A 74 3.44 -8.75 -13.40
N SER A 75 2.33 -8.01 -13.40
CA SER A 75 2.36 -6.55 -13.50
C SER A 75 3.05 -5.91 -12.29
N THR A 76 2.86 -6.48 -11.10
CA THR A 76 3.46 -5.96 -9.86
C THR A 76 4.99 -6.13 -9.85
N PHE A 77 5.49 -7.26 -10.36
CA PHE A 77 6.92 -7.55 -10.43
C PHE A 77 7.56 -7.17 -11.77
N SER A 78 6.81 -6.58 -12.70
CA SER A 78 7.27 -6.25 -14.06
C SER A 78 7.87 -7.46 -14.80
N VAL A 79 7.20 -8.61 -14.71
CA VAL A 79 7.63 -9.88 -15.32
C VAL A 79 6.80 -10.16 -16.57
N GLU A 80 7.47 -10.43 -17.69
CA GLU A 80 6.83 -10.91 -18.92
C GLU A 80 6.36 -12.37 -18.77
N PRO A 81 5.23 -12.76 -19.40
CA PRO A 81 4.75 -14.13 -19.36
C PRO A 81 5.66 -15.04 -20.21
N ALA A 82 6.73 -15.57 -19.61
CA ALA A 82 7.54 -16.63 -20.20
C ALA A 82 7.59 -17.84 -19.25
N LYS A 83 7.06 -18.97 -19.74
CA LYS A 83 7.02 -20.34 -19.18
C LYS A 83 7.47 -20.46 -17.70
N THR A 84 6.46 -20.59 -16.84
CA THR A 84 6.52 -20.95 -15.41
C THR A 84 7.75 -21.81 -15.02
N PRO A 85 8.37 -21.49 -13.86
CA PRO A 85 8.51 -22.51 -12.83
C PRO A 85 7.87 -22.10 -11.50
N ARG A 86 7.44 -23.13 -10.79
CA ARG A 86 6.48 -23.16 -9.68
C ARG A 86 6.96 -22.45 -8.41
N ARG A 87 5.96 -21.99 -7.63
CA ARG A 87 5.95 -21.71 -6.17
C ARG A 87 7.22 -21.06 -5.59
N ALA A 88 7.13 -19.75 -5.34
CA ALA A 88 8.00 -19.05 -4.41
C ALA A 88 7.17 -18.53 -3.22
N TRP A 89 6.89 -19.39 -2.25
CA TRP A 89 6.71 -18.94 -0.87
C TRP A 89 7.26 -20.02 0.07
N PRO A 90 8.34 -19.77 0.82
CA PRO A 90 8.75 -20.64 1.89
C PRO A 90 7.75 -20.52 3.04
N SER A 91 7.34 -21.68 3.57
CA SER A 91 6.54 -21.86 4.80
C SER A 91 7.19 -21.21 6.01
#